data_AF-A0A423FH04-F1
#
_entry.id   AF-A0A423FH04-F1
#
_cell.length_a   1.000
_cell.length_b   1.000
_cell.length_c   1.000
_cell.angle_alpha   90.00
_cell.angle_beta   90.00
_cell.angle_gamma   90.00
#
_symmetry.space_group_name_H-M   'P 1'
#
loop_
_entity.id
_entity.type
_entity.pdbx_description
1 polymer ?
#
loop_
_entity_poly.entity_id
_entity_poly.type
_entity_poly.pdbx_seq_one_letter_code
_entity_poly.pdbx_strand_id
1 'polypeptide(L)'
;MKLQTVFAGLVFAALSSLSSAQSLGWNDPDISDGSCTDPPPIAFPTHIVNTLKGLGLGFRVYLPYGNKAYFRWVYQKVNGGNPATNEADILLTQPRVRFPDLLAILSLAVGLVDVYGAFPTGKWYEVRAIPVNFIATDLLVSIVNPSLGAAPFGFGGKVIPSRYIWADSSALVEWHCFEGDVQVVNVISLNPTLTSQQISAIASFLQGYGFQSKNLMTMPY
;
A
#
# COMPACT_ATOMS: atom_id res chain seq x y z
N MET A 1 8.19 0.16 -47.97
CA MET A 1 7.48 0.91 -46.89
C MET A 1 8.45 1.94 -46.33
N LYS A 2 8.05 3.22 -46.24
CA LYS A 2 8.94 4.34 -45.91
C LYS A 2 9.26 4.34 -44.41
N LEU A 3 10.54 4.53 -44.04
CA LEU A 3 11.02 4.67 -42.65
C LEU A 3 10.17 5.65 -41.82
N GLN A 4 9.61 6.67 -42.48
CA GLN A 4 8.75 7.69 -41.88
C GLN A 4 7.50 7.10 -41.20
N THR A 5 6.96 5.98 -41.68
CA THR A 5 5.78 5.34 -41.09
C THR A 5 6.13 4.55 -39.81
N VAL A 6 7.35 4.01 -39.74
CA VAL A 6 7.86 3.30 -38.56
C VAL A 6 8.19 4.29 -37.44
N PHE A 7 8.83 5.41 -37.77
CA PHE A 7 9.12 6.48 -36.80
C PHE A 7 7.85 7.15 -36.28
N ALA A 8 6.84 7.40 -37.12
CA ALA A 8 5.55 7.91 -36.67
C ALA A 8 4.85 6.92 -35.72
N GLY A 9 4.91 5.62 -35.99
CA GLY A 9 4.37 4.57 -35.11
C GLY A 9 5.04 4.53 -33.73
N LEU A 10 6.37 4.67 -33.65
CA LEU A 10 7.09 4.77 -32.38
C LEU A 10 6.71 6.03 -31.59
N VAL A 11 6.59 7.18 -32.26
CA VAL A 11 6.29 8.46 -31.60
C VAL A 11 4.85 8.50 -31.06
N PHE A 12 3.88 7.93 -31.78
CA PHE A 12 2.50 7.82 -31.29
C PHE A 12 2.35 6.82 -30.14
N ALA A 13 3.10 5.71 -30.13
CA ALA A 13 3.11 4.77 -29.00
C ALA A 13 3.82 5.36 -27.76
N ALA A 14 4.84 6.20 -27.95
CA ALA A 14 5.49 6.91 -26.85
C ALA A 14 4.60 8.04 -26.28
N LEU A 15 3.85 8.75 -27.13
CA LEU A 15 2.93 9.81 -26.72
C LEU A 15 1.64 9.29 -26.07
N SER A 16 1.12 8.12 -26.46
CA SER A 16 -0.01 7.50 -25.77
C SER A 16 0.37 6.96 -24.39
N SER A 17 1.65 6.67 -24.14
CA SER A 17 2.17 6.35 -22.80
C SER A 17 2.37 7.57 -21.89
N LEU A 18 2.26 8.79 -22.44
CA LEU A 18 2.26 10.05 -21.72
C LEU A 18 0.85 10.51 -21.30
N SER A 19 -0.18 9.69 -21.49
CA SER A 19 -1.47 9.94 -20.85
C SER A 19 -1.23 10.03 -19.34
N SER A 20 -1.36 11.24 -18.79
CA SER A 20 -1.30 11.47 -17.35
C SER A 20 -2.21 10.45 -16.70
N ALA A 21 -1.67 9.53 -15.90
CA ALA A 21 -2.53 8.64 -15.15
C ALA A 21 -3.48 9.52 -14.35
N GLN A 22 -4.76 9.21 -14.48
CA GLN A 22 -5.81 9.97 -13.83
C GLN A 22 -5.49 9.94 -12.33
N SER A 23 -5.36 11.12 -11.73
CA SER A 23 -5.34 11.25 -10.28
C SER A 23 -6.47 10.38 -9.75
N LEU A 24 -6.16 9.43 -8.87
CA LEU A 24 -7.17 8.69 -8.15
C LEU A 24 -8.18 9.69 -7.60
N GLY A 25 -9.45 9.52 -7.95
CA GLY A 25 -10.52 10.20 -7.24
C GLY A 25 -10.57 9.61 -5.84
N TRP A 26 -9.76 10.14 -4.92
CA TRP A 26 -9.77 9.72 -3.52
C TRP A 26 -11.00 10.22 -2.78
N ASN A 27 -11.73 11.17 -3.36
CA ASN A 27 -12.92 11.80 -2.80
C ASN A 27 -14.21 10.97 -2.98
N ASP A 28 -14.10 9.67 -3.20
CA ASP A 28 -15.24 8.78 -3.30
C ASP A 28 -15.71 8.38 -1.87
N PRO A 29 -16.91 8.79 -1.44
CA PRO A 29 -17.43 8.53 -0.10
C PRO A 29 -17.72 7.04 0.18
N ASP A 30 -17.66 6.19 -0.83
CA ASP A 30 -17.77 4.72 -0.68
C ASP A 30 -16.44 4.06 -0.34
N ILE A 31 -15.33 4.82 -0.29
CA ILE A 31 -13.99 4.29 -0.02
C ILE A 31 -13.12 5.14 0.91
N SER A 32 -13.48 6.42 1.14
CA SER A 32 -12.75 7.34 2.03
C SER A 32 -13.42 7.45 3.42
N ASP A 33 -12.60 7.36 4.47
CA ASP A 33 -13.03 7.54 5.87
C ASP A 33 -12.87 8.99 6.37
N GLY A 34 -12.81 9.96 5.43
CA GLY A 34 -12.77 11.39 5.72
C GLY A 34 -11.36 12.00 5.73
N SER A 35 -11.29 13.26 6.17
CA SER A 35 -10.05 14.04 6.29
C SER A 35 -9.00 13.34 7.15
N CYS A 36 -7.72 13.50 6.81
CA CYS A 36 -6.64 12.98 7.63
C CYS A 36 -6.65 13.65 9.00
N THR A 37 -6.93 12.84 10.02
CA THR A 37 -6.75 13.24 11.41
C THR A 37 -5.63 12.40 11.98
N ASP A 38 -4.46 13.00 12.16
CA ASP A 38 -3.24 12.36 12.66
C ASP A 38 -3.52 11.54 13.94
N PRO A 39 -3.61 10.20 13.86
CA PRO A 39 -3.77 9.37 15.04
C PRO A 39 -2.46 9.37 15.84
N PRO A 40 -2.48 9.23 17.18
CA PRO A 40 -1.24 9.16 17.95
C PRO A 40 -0.42 7.94 17.49
N PRO A 41 0.87 8.13 17.11
CA PRO A 41 1.73 7.00 16.78
C PRO A 41 1.99 6.15 18.03
N ILE A 42 2.21 4.85 17.85
CA ILE A 42 2.72 4.04 18.95
C ILE A 42 4.22 4.25 19.09
N ALA A 43 4.70 4.29 20.34
CA ALA A 43 6.14 4.19 20.62
C ALA A 43 6.67 2.89 20.01
N PHE A 44 7.88 2.91 19.46
CA PHE A 44 8.47 1.75 18.78
C PHE A 44 8.36 0.48 19.67
N PRO A 45 7.38 -0.43 19.42
CA PRO A 45 7.01 -1.42 20.42
C PRO A 45 7.97 -2.60 20.36
N THR A 46 8.34 -3.13 21.52
CA THR A 46 8.96 -4.46 21.62
C THR A 46 8.10 -5.53 20.95
N HIS A 47 6.78 -5.34 20.87
CA HIS A 47 5.86 -6.20 20.14
C HIS A 47 6.15 -6.23 18.63
N ILE A 48 6.48 -5.11 17.97
CA ILE A 48 6.90 -5.11 16.56
C ILE A 48 8.15 -5.97 16.37
N VAL A 49 9.15 -5.79 17.25
CA VAL A 49 10.38 -6.59 17.22
C VAL A 49 10.09 -8.07 17.45
N ASN A 50 9.22 -8.39 18.42
CA ASN A 50 8.87 -9.76 18.80
C ASN A 50 8.07 -10.49 17.73
N THR A 51 7.10 -9.83 17.09
CA THR A 51 6.32 -10.38 15.97
C THR A 51 7.25 -10.84 14.85
N LEU A 52 8.36 -10.14 14.64
CA LEU A 52 9.26 -10.37 13.52
C LEU A 52 10.48 -11.22 13.89
N LYS A 53 10.73 -11.45 15.17
CA LYS A 53 11.91 -12.15 15.68
C LYS A 53 12.00 -13.56 15.12
N GLY A 54 13.12 -13.86 14.47
CA GLY A 54 13.41 -15.18 13.89
C GLY A 54 13.08 -15.31 12.39
N LEU A 55 12.57 -14.26 11.75
CA LEU A 55 12.38 -14.23 10.30
C LEU A 55 13.72 -14.06 9.56
N GLY A 56 13.92 -14.84 8.49
CA GLY A 56 15.10 -14.77 7.64
C GLY A 56 15.10 -13.58 6.68
N LEU A 57 16.21 -13.39 5.96
CA LEU A 57 16.32 -12.37 4.91
C LEU A 57 15.26 -12.56 3.82
N GLY A 58 14.69 -11.46 3.33
CA GLY A 58 13.70 -11.51 2.26
C GLY A 58 12.33 -12.06 2.67
N PHE A 59 11.98 -12.04 3.96
CA PHE A 59 10.67 -12.49 4.44
C PHE A 59 9.54 -11.67 3.82
N ARG A 60 8.38 -12.32 3.72
CA ARG A 60 7.16 -11.73 3.15
C ARG A 60 6.09 -11.63 4.22
N VAL A 61 5.37 -10.53 4.18
CA VAL A 61 4.17 -10.29 4.98
C VAL A 61 2.98 -10.08 4.05
N TYR A 62 1.79 -10.35 4.59
CA TYR A 62 0.52 -10.21 3.90
C TYR A 62 -0.14 -8.90 4.32
N LEU A 63 -1.01 -8.37 3.46
CA LEU A 63 -1.96 -7.33 3.82
C LEU A 63 -3.39 -7.89 3.86
N PRO A 64 -3.75 -8.71 4.87
CA PRO A 64 -5.03 -9.44 4.95
C PRO A 64 -6.25 -8.55 5.13
N TYR A 65 -6.09 -7.32 5.61
CA TYR A 65 -7.20 -6.47 5.98
C TYR A 65 -6.82 -5.00 5.85
N GLY A 66 -7.77 -4.13 5.54
CA GLY A 66 -7.51 -2.70 5.39
C GLY A 66 -8.61 -1.99 4.61
N ASN A 67 -8.37 -0.73 4.28
CA ASN A 67 -9.29 0.08 3.49
C ASN A 67 -9.39 -0.39 2.03
N LYS A 68 -10.61 -0.39 1.49
CA LYS A 68 -10.88 -0.57 0.05
C LYS A 68 -10.12 0.44 -0.80
N ALA A 69 -10.02 1.70 -0.36
CA ALA A 69 -9.25 2.74 -1.04
C ALA A 69 -7.76 2.38 -1.18
N TYR A 70 -7.15 1.84 -0.12
CA TYR A 70 -5.75 1.40 -0.15
C TYR A 70 -5.54 0.31 -1.20
N PHE A 71 -6.40 -0.72 -1.22
CA PHE A 71 -6.26 -1.81 -2.19
C PHE A 71 -6.59 -1.40 -3.63
N ARG A 72 -7.55 -0.49 -3.82
CA ARG A 72 -7.80 0.14 -5.12
C ARG A 72 -6.59 0.93 -5.62
N TRP A 73 -5.91 1.62 -4.72
CA TRP A 73 -4.65 2.29 -5.04
C TRP A 73 -3.58 1.29 -5.46
N VAL A 74 -3.39 0.20 -4.71
CA VAL A 74 -2.47 -0.87 -5.11
C VAL A 74 -2.80 -1.38 -6.52
N TYR A 75 -4.06 -1.70 -6.80
CA TYR A 75 -4.51 -2.14 -8.14
C TYR A 75 -4.09 -1.13 -9.20
N GLN A 76 -4.39 0.14 -8.98
CA GLN A 76 -4.06 1.18 -9.95
C GLN A 76 -2.55 1.32 -10.17
N LYS A 77 -1.73 1.12 -9.13
CA LYS A 77 -0.27 1.14 -9.25
C LYS A 77 0.24 0.00 -10.11
N VAL A 78 -0.24 -1.22 -9.88
CA VAL A 78 0.24 -2.36 -10.66
C VAL A 78 -0.35 -2.36 -12.07
N ASN A 79 -1.52 -1.77 -12.28
CA ASN A 79 -2.24 -1.74 -13.56
C ASN A 79 -2.02 -0.46 -14.38
N GLY A 80 -0.79 0.08 -14.38
CA GLY A 80 -0.41 1.18 -15.27
C GLY A 80 -1.16 2.50 -15.05
N GLY A 81 -1.76 2.71 -13.88
CA GLY A 81 -2.55 3.90 -13.58
C GLY A 81 -4.04 3.79 -13.90
N ASN A 82 -4.53 2.62 -14.33
CA ASN A 82 -5.96 2.38 -14.53
C ASN A 82 -6.67 2.07 -13.20
N PRO A 83 -7.73 2.80 -12.82
CA PRO A 83 -8.45 2.54 -11.58
C PRO A 83 -9.22 1.22 -11.65
N ALA A 84 -9.40 0.54 -10.52
CA ALA A 84 -10.34 -0.57 -10.41
C ALA A 84 -11.77 -0.08 -10.69
N THR A 85 -12.56 -0.88 -11.40
CA THR A 85 -13.95 -0.54 -11.75
C THR A 85 -14.98 -1.26 -10.88
N ASN A 86 -14.55 -2.32 -10.19
CA ASN A 86 -15.39 -3.14 -9.32
C ASN A 86 -14.53 -3.79 -8.22
N GLU A 87 -15.18 -4.42 -7.23
CA GLU A 87 -14.48 -5.06 -6.11
C GLU A 87 -13.68 -6.31 -6.52
N ALA A 88 -14.13 -7.04 -7.55
CA ALA A 88 -13.41 -8.22 -8.04
C ALA A 88 -12.03 -7.85 -8.59
N ASP A 89 -11.91 -6.72 -9.30
CA ASP A 89 -10.63 -6.16 -9.75
C ASP A 89 -9.67 -5.95 -8.57
N ILE A 90 -10.18 -5.44 -7.44
CA ILE A 90 -9.39 -5.17 -6.24
C ILE A 90 -8.91 -6.47 -5.60
N LEU A 91 -9.80 -7.46 -5.47
CA LEU A 91 -9.50 -8.77 -4.87
C LEU A 91 -8.45 -9.58 -5.64
N LEU A 92 -8.28 -9.32 -6.94
CA LEU A 92 -7.22 -9.94 -7.74
C LEU A 92 -5.81 -9.51 -7.34
N THR A 93 -5.65 -8.42 -6.59
CA THR A 93 -4.32 -7.88 -6.25
C THR A 93 -3.59 -8.71 -5.21
N GLN A 94 -4.23 -9.16 -4.13
CA GLN A 94 -3.58 -9.96 -3.07
C GLN A 94 -2.16 -9.44 -2.69
N PRO A 95 -2.01 -8.16 -2.26
CA PRO A 95 -0.69 -7.55 -2.10
C PRO A 95 0.16 -8.21 -1.01
N ARG A 96 1.47 -8.27 -1.21
CA ARG A 96 2.41 -8.70 -0.15
C ARG A 96 3.51 -7.65 -0.03
N VAL A 97 4.14 -7.55 1.14
CA VAL A 97 5.35 -6.74 1.29
C VAL A 97 6.51 -7.68 1.55
N ARG A 98 7.59 -7.51 0.79
CA ARG A 98 8.86 -8.18 1.03
C ARG A 98 9.81 -7.19 1.70
N PHE A 99 10.35 -7.59 2.84
CA PHE A 99 11.37 -6.82 3.52
C PHE A 99 12.75 -7.43 3.24
N PRO A 100 13.78 -6.62 2.93
CA PRO A 100 15.11 -7.13 2.64
C PRO A 100 15.72 -7.87 3.84
N ASP A 101 15.48 -7.37 5.05
CA ASP A 101 15.89 -7.99 6.30
C ASP A 101 14.97 -7.56 7.47
N LEU A 102 15.19 -8.15 8.64
CA LEU A 102 14.41 -7.86 9.85
C LEU A 102 14.61 -6.42 10.35
N LEU A 103 15.80 -5.86 10.14
CA LEU A 103 16.08 -4.47 10.47
C LEU A 103 15.35 -3.54 9.53
N ALA A 104 14.94 -3.91 8.32
CA ALA A 104 14.18 -3.03 7.42
C ALA A 104 12.91 -2.45 8.06
N ILE A 105 12.21 -3.22 8.91
CA ILE A 105 11.10 -2.70 9.72
C ILE A 105 11.59 -1.86 10.91
N LEU A 106 12.76 -2.16 11.48
CA LEU A 106 13.32 -1.43 12.64
C LEU A 106 14.05 -0.13 12.29
N SER A 107 14.74 -0.11 11.15
CA SER A 107 15.39 1.03 10.53
C SER A 107 14.40 1.81 9.67
N LEU A 108 13.12 1.41 9.65
CA LEU A 108 12.06 2.06 8.91
C LEU A 108 12.47 2.26 7.44
N ALA A 109 13.21 1.29 6.90
CA ALA A 109 13.94 1.37 5.65
C ALA A 109 13.34 0.38 4.63
N VAL A 110 12.95 0.94 3.48
CA VAL A 110 12.69 0.26 2.19
C VAL A 110 12.02 -1.13 2.30
N GLY A 111 10.68 -1.14 2.25
CA GLY A 111 9.90 -2.35 1.97
C GLY A 111 9.62 -2.44 0.47
N LEU A 112 9.91 -3.57 -0.18
CA LEU A 112 9.47 -3.81 -1.55
C LEU A 112 8.01 -4.30 -1.49
N VAL A 113 7.06 -3.55 -2.03
CA VAL A 113 5.67 -4.02 -2.12
C VAL A 113 5.53 -4.86 -3.38
N ASP A 114 5.53 -6.19 -3.19
CA ASP A 114 5.42 -7.18 -4.27
C ASP A 114 4.01 -7.77 -4.28
N VAL A 115 3.30 -7.62 -5.38
CA VAL A 115 1.92 -8.10 -5.51
C VAL A 115 1.99 -9.55 -6.00
N TYR A 116 1.46 -10.50 -5.21
CA TYR A 116 1.49 -11.92 -5.60
C TYR A 116 0.41 -12.20 -6.64
N GLY A 117 0.80 -12.81 -7.77
CA GLY A 117 -0.13 -13.51 -8.64
C GLY A 117 -0.46 -12.82 -9.96
N ALA A 118 -1.39 -13.44 -10.68
CA ALA A 118 -1.60 -13.25 -12.10
C ALA A 118 -2.43 -12.01 -12.46
N PHE A 119 -2.19 -10.83 -11.86
CA PHE A 119 -2.78 -9.61 -12.41
C PHE A 119 -2.17 -8.27 -11.92
N PRO A 120 -1.67 -7.42 -12.85
CA PRO A 120 -0.99 -7.84 -14.07
C PRO A 120 0.29 -8.57 -13.66
N THR A 121 0.51 -9.74 -14.23
CA THR A 121 1.61 -10.64 -13.86
C THR A 121 2.97 -9.92 -13.85
N GLY A 122 3.75 -10.08 -12.78
CA GLY A 122 5.12 -9.56 -12.69
C GLY A 122 5.24 -8.04 -12.49
N LYS A 123 4.14 -7.36 -12.10
CA LYS A 123 4.16 -5.93 -11.76
C LYS A 123 4.37 -5.72 -10.26
N TRP A 124 5.31 -4.87 -9.91
CA TRP A 124 5.68 -4.53 -8.54
C TRP A 124 6.12 -3.06 -8.46
N TYR A 125 6.17 -2.53 -7.24
CA TYR A 125 6.78 -1.24 -6.93
C TYR A 125 7.48 -1.30 -5.58
N GLU A 126 8.60 -0.61 -5.46
CA GLU A 126 9.27 -0.48 -4.17
C GLU A 126 8.69 0.69 -3.38
N VAL A 127 8.72 0.58 -2.07
CA VAL A 127 8.31 1.62 -1.15
C VAL A 127 9.46 1.95 -0.22
N ARG A 128 9.90 3.20 -0.26
CA ARG A 128 10.89 3.74 0.67
C ARG A 128 10.17 4.42 1.82
N ALA A 129 10.20 3.81 2.99
CA ALA A 129 9.91 4.50 4.24
C ALA A 129 11.13 5.32 4.69
N ILE A 130 10.87 6.48 5.28
CA ILE A 130 11.85 7.40 5.86
C ILE A 130 11.35 7.77 7.26
N PRO A 131 12.09 7.45 8.34
CA PRO A 131 11.71 7.83 9.70
C PRO A 131 11.72 9.35 9.88
N VAL A 132 10.66 9.89 10.46
CA VAL A 132 10.60 11.30 10.92
C VAL A 132 11.00 11.41 12.38
N ASN A 133 10.58 10.44 13.18
CA ASN A 133 10.87 10.35 14.60
C ASN A 133 11.28 8.91 14.90
N PHE A 134 12.46 8.68 15.48
CA PHE A 134 12.95 7.32 15.79
C PHE A 134 12.35 6.73 17.07
N ILE A 135 11.72 7.57 17.90
CA ILE A 135 11.11 7.16 19.18
C ILE A 135 9.63 6.82 18.97
N ALA A 136 9.00 7.47 17.99
CA ALA A 136 7.66 7.17 17.52
C ALA A 136 7.71 6.38 16.20
N THR A 137 6.60 5.83 15.75
CA THR A 137 6.51 5.11 14.48
C THR A 137 6.10 6.04 13.33
N ASP A 138 6.56 7.29 13.35
CA ASP A 138 6.22 8.31 12.34
C ASP A 138 7.12 8.23 11.10
N LEU A 139 6.49 8.16 9.94
CA LEU A 139 7.12 7.83 8.67
C LEU A 139 6.68 8.76 7.54
N LEU A 140 7.60 8.88 6.58
CA LEU A 140 7.34 9.40 5.25
C LEU A 140 7.55 8.26 4.26
N VAL A 141 6.49 7.92 3.53
CA VAL A 141 6.50 6.79 2.60
C VAL A 141 6.51 7.30 1.17
N SER A 142 7.45 6.80 0.35
CA SER A 142 7.58 7.19 -1.06
C SER A 142 7.65 5.96 -1.95
N ILE A 143 6.93 5.97 -3.07
CA ILE A 143 7.07 4.91 -4.09
C ILE A 143 8.33 5.17 -4.89
N VAL A 144 9.16 4.13 -5.02
CA VAL A 144 10.37 4.13 -5.83
C VAL A 144 10.36 2.92 -6.77
N ASN A 145 11.12 3.00 -7.87
CA ASN A 145 11.45 1.88 -8.74
C ASN A 145 10.23 0.99 -9.15
N PRO A 146 9.19 1.52 -9.83
CA PRO A 146 8.12 0.67 -10.34
C PRO A 146 8.63 -0.21 -11.50
N SER A 147 8.17 -1.45 -11.54
CA SER A 147 8.34 -2.32 -12.71
C SER A 147 7.76 -1.68 -13.98
N LEU A 148 8.30 -2.01 -15.16
CA LEU A 148 7.81 -1.48 -16.43
C LEU A 148 6.29 -1.74 -16.59
N GLY A 149 5.48 -0.70 -16.82
CA GLY A 149 4.03 -0.81 -16.97
C GLY A 149 3.25 -0.86 -15.66
N ALA A 150 3.91 -0.94 -14.50
CA ALA A 150 3.36 -0.41 -13.26
C ALA A 150 3.59 1.11 -13.24
N ALA A 151 2.69 1.86 -12.58
CA ALA A 151 2.69 3.30 -12.32
C ALA A 151 3.49 4.19 -13.31
N PRO A 152 2.85 5.09 -14.10
CA PRO A 152 3.60 5.89 -15.07
C PRO A 152 4.71 6.71 -14.42
N PHE A 153 5.76 6.98 -15.20
CA PHE A 153 6.95 7.72 -14.76
C PHE A 153 6.54 9.05 -14.10
N GLY A 154 6.93 9.28 -12.84
CA GLY A 154 6.56 10.47 -12.06
C GLY A 154 5.35 10.33 -11.13
N PHE A 155 4.68 9.18 -11.09
CA PHE A 155 3.61 8.91 -10.10
C PHE A 155 4.17 8.52 -8.71
N GLY A 156 5.49 8.33 -8.59
CA GLY A 156 6.24 8.24 -7.34
C GLY A 156 7.06 9.51 -7.13
N GLY A 157 6.98 10.11 -5.95
CA GLY A 157 7.63 11.37 -5.62
C GLY A 157 6.87 12.22 -4.60
N LYS A 158 5.56 12.00 -4.44
CA LYS A 158 4.83 12.50 -3.28
C LYS A 158 5.11 11.62 -2.07
N VAL A 159 5.44 12.30 -0.98
CA VAL A 159 5.64 11.69 0.32
C VAL A 159 4.28 11.48 0.96
N ILE A 160 4.00 10.26 1.41
CA ILE A 160 2.78 9.86 2.11
C ILE A 160 3.10 9.83 3.61
N PRO A 161 2.59 10.79 4.41
CA PRO A 161 2.67 10.70 5.86
C PRO A 161 2.05 9.38 6.31
N SER A 162 2.80 8.60 7.09
CA SER A 162 2.37 7.28 7.53
C SER A 162 2.82 7.03 8.96
N ARG A 163 2.12 6.17 9.70
CA ARG A 163 2.56 5.74 11.04
C ARG A 163 1.91 4.44 11.46
N TYR A 164 2.57 3.70 12.37
CA TYR A 164 1.93 2.57 13.03
C TYR A 164 1.08 3.07 14.20
N ILE A 165 -0.17 2.62 14.25
CA ILE A 165 -1.15 3.07 15.24
C ILE A 165 -1.61 1.96 16.17
N TRP A 166 -1.34 0.71 15.79
CA TRP A 166 -1.66 -0.47 16.58
C TRP A 166 -0.72 -1.62 16.23
N ALA A 167 -0.42 -2.47 17.21
CA ALA A 167 0.39 -3.66 17.02
C ALA A 167 0.05 -4.73 18.06
N ASP A 168 0.07 -6.00 17.65
CA ASP A 168 0.14 -7.16 18.53
C ASP A 168 1.27 -8.11 18.12
N SER A 169 1.31 -9.32 18.69
CA SER A 169 2.33 -10.34 18.41
C SER A 169 2.23 -10.97 17.00
N SER A 170 1.26 -10.57 16.17
CA SER A 170 0.91 -11.23 14.91
C SER A 170 0.61 -10.26 13.76
N ALA A 171 0.19 -9.03 14.07
CA ALA A 171 -0.24 -8.04 13.10
C ALA A 171 0.05 -6.60 13.55
N LEU A 172 0.20 -5.70 12.58
CA LEU A 172 0.44 -4.27 12.74
C LEU A 172 -0.60 -3.50 11.92
N VAL A 173 -1.09 -2.37 12.43
CA VAL A 173 -1.93 -1.45 11.66
C VAL A 173 -1.10 -0.23 11.27
N GLU A 174 -0.94 -0.04 9.97
CA GLU A 174 -0.32 1.14 9.39
C GLU A 174 -1.41 2.09 8.90
N TRP A 175 -1.30 3.35 9.30
CA TRP A 175 -2.13 4.45 8.85
C TRP A 175 -1.35 5.30 7.86
N HIS A 176 -2.07 5.84 6.87
CA HIS A 176 -1.52 6.70 5.84
C HIS A 176 -2.45 7.89 5.57
N CYS A 177 -1.86 9.06 5.29
CA CYS A 177 -2.56 10.19 4.72
C CYS A 177 -2.24 10.33 3.23
N PHE A 178 -3.19 9.97 2.37
CA PHE A 178 -3.05 10.07 0.93
C PHE A 178 -3.45 11.46 0.40
N GLU A 179 -3.09 11.72 -0.86
CA GLU A 179 -3.50 12.92 -1.57
C GLU A 179 -5.02 13.11 -1.55
N GLY A 180 -5.47 14.36 -1.43
CA GLY A 180 -6.88 14.67 -1.25
C GLY A 180 -7.33 14.62 0.21
N ASP A 181 -6.38 14.56 1.16
CA ASP A 181 -6.65 14.52 2.59
C ASP A 181 -7.43 13.26 2.98
N VAL A 182 -7.03 12.11 2.43
CA VAL A 182 -7.76 10.84 2.63
C VAL A 182 -6.98 9.92 3.53
N GLN A 183 -7.55 9.63 4.71
CA GLN A 183 -7.00 8.63 5.60
C GLN A 183 -7.33 7.21 5.13
N VAL A 184 -6.32 6.35 5.15
CA VAL A 184 -6.47 4.91 4.89
C VAL A 184 -5.60 4.12 5.85
N VAL A 185 -5.97 2.87 6.07
CA VAL A 185 -5.18 1.90 6.82
C VAL A 185 -4.99 0.60 6.06
N ASN A 186 -3.91 -0.09 6.38
CA ASN A 186 -3.69 -1.49 6.05
C ASN A 186 -3.16 -2.23 7.28
N VAL A 187 -3.54 -3.50 7.38
CA VAL A 187 -3.02 -4.42 8.38
C VAL A 187 -1.89 -5.22 7.74
N ILE A 188 -0.72 -5.20 8.36
CA ILE A 188 0.43 -6.02 8.01
C ILE A 188 0.43 -7.25 8.92
N SER A 189 0.54 -8.45 8.35
CA SER A 189 0.46 -9.70 9.10
C SER A 189 1.42 -10.76 8.58
N LEU A 190 1.95 -11.60 9.47
CA LEU A 190 2.68 -12.80 9.07
C LEU A 190 1.75 -13.92 8.58
N ASN A 191 0.49 -13.86 8.98
CA ASN A 191 -0.54 -14.80 8.57
C ASN A 191 -1.32 -14.26 7.36
N PRO A 192 -1.63 -15.11 6.36
CA PRO A 192 -2.42 -14.73 5.19
C PRO A 192 -3.87 -14.38 5.53
N THR A 193 -4.34 -14.75 6.72
CA THR A 193 -5.72 -14.51 7.14
C THR A 193 -5.73 -14.13 8.62
N LEU A 194 -6.60 -13.19 8.98
CA LEU A 194 -6.86 -12.82 10.36
C LEU A 194 -8.08 -13.60 10.88
N THR A 195 -8.06 -13.95 12.16
CA THR A 195 -9.23 -14.52 12.83
C THR A 195 -10.35 -13.49 12.95
N SER A 196 -11.59 -13.93 13.09
CA SER A 196 -12.73 -13.02 13.31
C SER A 196 -12.56 -12.16 14.56
N GLN A 197 -11.90 -12.69 15.60
CA GLN A 197 -11.57 -11.95 16.81
C GLN A 197 -10.57 -10.82 16.53
N GLN A 198 -9.52 -11.08 15.74
CA GLN A 198 -8.55 -10.06 15.34
C GLN A 198 -9.19 -8.98 14.47
N ILE A 199 -9.99 -9.37 13.47
CA ILE A 199 -10.71 -8.42 12.62
C ILE A 199 -11.63 -7.53 13.47
N SER A 200 -12.38 -8.13 14.39
CA SER A 200 -13.27 -7.40 15.29
C SER A 200 -12.50 -6.40 16.16
N ALA A 201 -11.41 -6.85 16.80
CA ALA A 201 -10.58 -5.98 17.64
C ALA A 201 -9.98 -4.79 16.87
N ILE A 202 -9.44 -5.05 15.67
CA ILE A 202 -8.88 -4.03 14.79
C ILE A 202 -9.98 -3.08 14.32
N ALA A 203 -11.13 -3.59 13.86
CA ALA A 203 -12.24 -2.77 13.40
C ALA A 203 -12.79 -1.87 14.52
N SER A 204 -12.96 -2.39 15.74
CA SER A 204 -13.38 -1.58 16.90
C SER A 204 -12.36 -0.49 17.25
N PHE A 205 -11.06 -0.81 17.19
CA PHE A 205 -10.00 0.18 17.37
C PHE A 205 -10.07 1.28 16.31
N LEU A 206 -10.23 0.90 15.03
CA LEU A 206 -10.30 1.81 13.90
C LEU A 206 -11.54 2.73 13.93
N GLN A 207 -12.68 2.23 14.42
CA GLN A 207 -13.88 3.06 14.63
C GLN A 207 -13.62 4.24 15.56
N GLY A 208 -12.72 4.07 16.55
CA GLY A 208 -12.29 5.17 17.43
C GLY A 208 -11.57 6.31 16.71
N TYR A 209 -11.06 6.06 15.50
CA TYR A 209 -10.41 7.03 14.62
C TYR A 209 -11.29 7.44 13.43
N GLY A 210 -12.58 7.08 13.43
CA GLY A 210 -13.53 7.48 12.40
C GLY A 210 -13.60 6.55 11.18
N PHE A 211 -12.84 5.46 11.16
CA PHE A 211 -12.91 4.48 10.08
C PHE A 211 -14.24 3.71 10.10
N GLN A 212 -14.86 3.56 8.94
CA GLN A 212 -16.16 2.90 8.80
C GLN A 212 -15.98 1.46 8.33
N SER A 213 -16.63 0.52 9.00
CA SER A 213 -16.51 -0.90 8.67
C SER A 213 -16.92 -1.25 7.23
N LYS A 214 -17.80 -0.46 6.60
CA LYS A 214 -18.17 -0.63 5.17
C LYS A 214 -17.02 -0.37 4.20
N ASN A 215 -16.04 0.45 4.61
CA ASN A 215 -14.89 0.85 3.82
C ASN A 215 -13.68 -0.08 4.02
N LEU A 216 -13.79 -1.05 4.93
CA LEU A 216 -12.77 -2.06 5.20
C LEU A 216 -13.08 -3.35 4.42
N MET A 217 -12.04 -4.06 4.00
CA MET A 217 -12.15 -5.34 3.29
C MET A 217 -11.06 -6.32 3.70
N THR A 218 -11.36 -7.60 3.55
CA THR A 218 -10.43 -8.71 3.75
C THR A 218 -9.91 -9.19 2.40
N MET A 219 -8.62 -9.44 2.31
CA MET A 219 -7.97 -9.97 1.12
C MET A 219 -7.90 -11.51 1.15
N PRO A 220 -8.30 -12.20 0.07
CA PRO A 220 -8.27 -13.66 -0.01
C PRO A 220 -6.89 -14.12 -0.52
N TYR A 221 -5.99 -14.55 0.37
CA TYR A 221 -4.63 -15.02 0.01
C TYR A 221 -4.53 -16.53 -0.22
#